data_AF-A0A6J5TGI2-F1
#
_entry.id   AF-A0A6J5TGI2-F1
#
_cell.length_a   1.000
_cell.length_b   1.000
_cell.length_c   1.000
_cell.angle_alpha   90.00
_cell.angle_beta   90.00
_cell.angle_gamma   90.00
#
_symmetry.space_group_name_H-M   'P 1'
#
loop_
_entity.id
_entity.type
_entity.pdbx_description
1 polymer ?
#
loop_
_entity_poly.entity_id
_entity_poly.type
_entity_poly.pdbx_seq_one_letter_code
_entity_poly.pdbx_strand_id
1 'polypeptide(L)'
;MSVLKLSFDNLESPALKQCFSYCSAFKKDAMMERDDLIQLWMAQGFLHPSEKSNLEMEDIGNEYFDILFQRSLFQDARLDVDGIVIKCKMHDLIHDLAERVSETGSMMRDFHEDEDVATPIIERIPEGSSGKLRSLFLNAEALPGNMLPRFKALRVLKLYNAYFIEELPSSIEELKRLRYLGISFTNIERLPNSIGKLYNLQTLRATCRNLKEFPKDVQNLINLRHVYCYEETKFPAGVLGRLTSLRKLPYYYKDYKVKGREIEELAALNQLKGKLIICNLEDVRNGDEASKAKLEEKKKKASSRILSWKG
;
A
#
# COMPACT_ATOMS: atom_id res chain seq x y z
N MET A 1 -21.72 -4.74 -26.02
CA MET A 1 -21.60 -3.63 -25.02
C MET A 1 -22.79 -3.54 -24.06
N SER A 2 -24.03 -3.86 -24.46
CA SER A 2 -25.22 -3.78 -23.60
C SER A 2 -25.18 -4.72 -22.39
N VAL A 3 -24.75 -5.97 -22.57
CA VAL A 3 -24.70 -6.98 -21.49
C VAL A 3 -23.67 -6.64 -20.41
N LEU A 4 -22.47 -6.19 -20.81
CA LEU A 4 -21.43 -5.79 -19.86
C LEU A 4 -21.84 -4.56 -19.03
N LYS A 5 -22.46 -3.57 -19.68
CA LYS A 5 -23.01 -2.40 -18.98
C LYS A 5 -24.08 -2.81 -17.97
N LEU A 6 -24.95 -3.75 -18.32
CA LEU A 6 -25.98 -4.27 -17.41
C LEU A 6 -25.36 -4.96 -16.17
N SER A 7 -24.24 -5.68 -16.33
CA SER A 7 -23.49 -6.25 -15.20
C SER A 7 -22.99 -5.17 -14.23
N PHE A 8 -22.47 -4.06 -14.77
CA PHE A 8 -22.05 -2.90 -13.98
C PHE A 8 -23.23 -2.17 -13.32
N ASP A 9 -24.31 -1.95 -14.07
CA ASP A 9 -25.49 -1.23 -13.57
C ASP A 9 -26.12 -1.97 -12.38
N ASN A 10 -26.05 -3.30 -12.39
CA ASN A 10 -26.51 -4.19 -11.32
C ASN A 10 -25.56 -4.30 -10.10
N LEU A 11 -24.44 -3.57 -10.04
CA LEU A 11 -23.60 -3.54 -8.83
C LEU A 11 -24.34 -2.81 -7.69
N GLU A 12 -24.33 -3.42 -6.51
CA GLU A 12 -25.26 -3.11 -5.42
C GLU A 12 -25.02 -1.74 -4.76
N SER A 13 -23.77 -1.28 -4.72
CA SER A 13 -23.43 -0.02 -4.05
C SER A 13 -22.69 0.95 -4.98
N PRO A 14 -22.92 2.27 -4.83
CA PRO A 14 -22.13 3.29 -5.54
C PRO A 14 -20.63 3.18 -5.26
N ALA A 15 -20.25 2.79 -4.03
CA ALA A 15 -18.86 2.60 -3.66
C ALA A 15 -18.20 1.42 -4.41
N LEU A 16 -18.93 0.33 -4.61
CA LEU A 16 -18.48 -0.81 -5.42
C LEU A 16 -18.30 -0.41 -6.89
N LYS A 17 -19.23 0.40 -7.43
CA LYS A 17 -19.11 0.98 -8.78
C LYS A 17 -17.86 1.87 -8.92
N GLN A 18 -17.53 2.66 -7.89
CA GLN A 18 -16.31 3.46 -7.84
C GLN A 18 -15.04 2.59 -7.77
N CYS A 19 -15.06 1.52 -6.99
CA CYS A 19 -13.95 0.56 -6.93
C CYS A 19 -13.70 -0.09 -8.31
N PHE A 20 -14.77 -0.49 -8.99
CA PHE A 20 -14.71 -1.00 -10.35
C PHE A 20 -14.15 0.04 -11.34
N SER A 21 -14.73 1.24 -11.38
CA SER A 21 -14.32 2.27 -12.34
C SER A 21 -12.88 2.73 -12.14
N TYR A 22 -12.40 2.75 -10.89
CA TYR A 22 -11.00 3.03 -10.56
C TYR A 22 -10.01 2.06 -11.19
N CYS A 23 -10.42 0.82 -11.47
CA CYS A 23 -9.57 -0.17 -12.12
C CYS A 23 -9.18 0.21 -13.57
N SER A 24 -9.89 1.17 -14.19
CA SER A 24 -9.46 1.75 -15.49
C SER A 24 -8.10 2.42 -15.43
N ALA A 25 -7.61 2.78 -14.22
CA ALA A 25 -6.30 3.38 -14.03
C ALA A 25 -5.15 2.42 -14.33
N PHE A 26 -5.36 1.11 -14.33
CA PHE A 26 -4.34 0.12 -14.68
C PHE A 26 -4.29 -0.09 -16.18
N LYS A 27 -3.16 -0.59 -16.70
CA LYS A 27 -3.09 -1.03 -18.10
C LYS A 27 -4.04 -2.19 -18.34
N LYS A 28 -4.52 -2.27 -19.59
CA LYS A 28 -5.16 -3.44 -20.16
C LYS A 28 -4.33 -4.71 -19.91
N ASP A 29 -5.03 -5.79 -19.57
CA ASP A 29 -4.48 -7.09 -19.14
C ASP A 29 -3.45 -7.09 -17.98
N ALA A 30 -3.30 -5.96 -17.26
CA ALA A 30 -2.39 -5.88 -16.13
C ALA A 30 -2.82 -6.85 -15.02
N MET A 31 -1.83 -7.58 -14.49
CA MET A 31 -2.05 -8.41 -13.30
C MET A 31 -2.12 -7.52 -12.07
N MET A 32 -3.28 -7.50 -11.42
CA MET A 32 -3.54 -6.74 -10.20
C MET A 32 -3.36 -7.63 -8.98
N GLU A 33 -2.65 -7.15 -7.97
CA GLU A 33 -2.58 -7.81 -6.66
C GLU A 33 -3.78 -7.37 -5.82
N ARG A 34 -4.47 -8.33 -5.19
CA ARG A 34 -5.68 -8.10 -4.39
C ARG A 34 -5.48 -7.04 -3.29
N ASP A 35 -4.48 -7.25 -2.43
CA ASP A 35 -4.21 -6.35 -1.30
C ASP A 35 -3.83 -4.95 -1.77
N ASP A 36 -3.10 -4.85 -2.88
CA ASP A 36 -2.72 -3.58 -3.49
C ASP A 36 -3.93 -2.82 -4.01
N LEU A 37 -4.83 -3.50 -4.73
CA LEU A 37 -6.06 -2.92 -5.25
C LEU A 37 -6.97 -2.42 -4.12
N ILE A 38 -7.14 -3.23 -3.07
CA ILE A 38 -7.91 -2.85 -1.88
C ILE A 38 -7.32 -1.61 -1.21
N GLN A 39 -5.99 -1.56 -1.02
CA GLN A 39 -5.33 -0.40 -0.41
C GLN A 39 -5.44 0.87 -1.26
N LEU A 40 -5.51 0.74 -2.59
CA LEU A 40 -5.78 1.86 -3.47
C LEU A 40 -7.22 2.36 -3.31
N TRP A 41 -8.21 1.47 -3.19
CA TRP A 41 -9.59 1.84 -2.87
C TRP A 41 -9.73 2.49 -1.49
N MET A 42 -8.99 2.00 -0.49
CA MET A 42 -8.89 2.64 0.84
C MET A 42 -8.36 4.07 0.71
N ALA A 43 -7.27 4.26 -0.04
CA ALA A 43 -6.64 5.55 -0.25
C ALA A 43 -7.55 6.54 -0.98
N GLN A 44 -8.38 6.06 -1.92
CA GLN A 44 -9.42 6.89 -2.51
C GLN A 44 -10.57 7.19 -1.56
N GLY A 45 -10.72 6.42 -0.48
CA GLY A 45 -11.83 6.53 0.46
C GLY A 45 -13.11 6.01 -0.15
N PHE A 46 -13.07 4.90 -0.89
CA PHE A 46 -14.28 4.23 -1.38
C PHE A 46 -14.86 3.26 -0.35
N LEU A 47 -14.02 2.76 0.55
CA LEU A 47 -14.38 1.75 1.53
C LEU A 47 -14.81 2.42 2.83
N HIS A 48 -16.12 2.51 3.07
CA HIS A 48 -16.69 3.14 4.26
C HIS A 48 -17.35 2.09 5.15
N PRO A 49 -16.80 1.82 6.34
CA PRO A 49 -17.50 1.07 7.38
C PRO A 49 -18.85 1.69 7.70
N SER A 50 -19.89 0.87 7.78
CA SER A 50 -21.16 1.31 8.35
C SER A 50 -20.98 1.45 9.86
N GLU A 51 -21.56 2.49 10.46
CA GLU A 51 -21.55 2.70 11.92
C GLU A 51 -22.14 1.52 12.69
N LYS A 52 -22.97 0.70 12.04
CA LYS A 52 -23.62 -0.48 12.62
C LYS A 52 -22.85 -1.79 12.40
N SER A 53 -21.78 -1.77 11.62
CA SER A 53 -20.98 -2.95 11.29
C SER A 53 -19.65 -2.94 12.03
N ASN A 54 -19.22 -4.11 12.51
CA ASN A 54 -17.87 -4.29 13.05
C ASN A 54 -16.79 -4.46 11.96
N LEU A 55 -17.14 -4.21 10.69
CA LEU A 55 -16.26 -4.39 9.54
C LEU A 55 -15.29 -3.22 9.42
N GLU A 56 -14.02 -3.52 9.15
CA GLU A 56 -13.02 -2.51 8.81
C GLU A 56 -12.96 -2.29 7.29
N MET A 57 -12.23 -1.24 6.86
CA MET A 57 -12.06 -0.92 5.44
C MET A 57 -11.51 -2.10 4.63
N GLU A 58 -10.58 -2.88 5.20
CA GLU A 58 -10.01 -4.07 4.59
C GLU A 58 -11.06 -5.17 4.39
N ASP A 59 -11.98 -5.34 5.34
CA ASP A 59 -13.01 -6.37 5.27
C ASP A 59 -14.00 -6.04 4.15
N ILE A 60 -14.41 -4.77 4.05
CA ILE A 60 -15.27 -4.25 2.97
C ILE A 60 -14.56 -4.34 1.61
N GLY A 61 -13.27 -4.02 1.57
CA GLY A 61 -12.47 -4.13 0.35
C GLY A 61 -12.38 -5.56 -0.15
N ASN A 62 -12.25 -6.52 0.75
CA ASN A 62 -12.27 -7.94 0.42
C ASN A 62 -13.63 -8.37 -0.11
N GLU A 63 -14.73 -7.97 0.54
CA GLU A 63 -16.10 -8.25 0.08
C GLU A 63 -16.33 -7.68 -1.34
N TYR A 64 -15.94 -6.43 -1.57
CA TYR A 64 -16.05 -5.81 -2.89
C TYR A 64 -15.21 -6.52 -3.95
N PHE A 65 -13.98 -6.90 -3.61
CA PHE A 65 -13.13 -7.69 -4.51
C PHE A 65 -13.80 -9.01 -4.88
N ASP A 66 -14.33 -9.74 -3.89
CA ASP A 66 -14.97 -11.04 -4.09
C ASP A 66 -16.24 -10.92 -4.94
N ILE A 67 -17.05 -9.87 -4.77
CA ILE A 67 -18.21 -9.60 -5.62
C ILE A 67 -17.78 -9.36 -7.08
N LEU A 68 -16.77 -8.53 -7.32
CA LEU A 68 -16.27 -8.25 -8.67
C LEU A 68 -15.70 -9.52 -9.33
N PHE A 69 -15.00 -10.35 -8.55
CA PHE A 69 -14.46 -11.63 -9.01
C PHE A 69 -15.59 -12.63 -9.34
N GLN A 70 -16.56 -12.83 -8.46
CA GLN A 70 -17.68 -13.74 -8.66
C GLN A 70 -18.56 -13.34 -9.86
N ARG A 71 -18.67 -12.04 -10.15
CA ARG A 71 -19.36 -11.53 -11.35
C ARG A 71 -18.53 -11.61 -12.64
N SER A 72 -17.37 -12.27 -12.60
CA SER A 72 -16.45 -12.42 -13.74
C SER A 72 -15.94 -11.10 -14.32
N LEU A 73 -15.99 -10.01 -13.53
CA LEU A 73 -15.39 -8.71 -13.88
C LEU A 73 -13.87 -8.76 -13.65
N PHE A 74 -13.42 -9.63 -12.76
CA PHE A 74 -12.03 -10.07 -12.65
C PHE A 74 -11.89 -11.53 -13.08
N GLN A 75 -10.77 -11.86 -13.73
CA GLN A 75 -10.48 -13.17 -14.31
C GLN A 75 -9.01 -13.56 -14.06
N ASP A 76 -8.58 -14.73 -14.53
CA ASP A 76 -7.20 -15.23 -14.41
C ASP A 76 -6.64 -15.21 -12.98
N ALA A 77 -7.41 -15.73 -12.03
CA ALA A 77 -7.01 -15.79 -10.63
C ALA A 77 -5.73 -16.62 -10.44
N ARG A 78 -4.77 -16.04 -9.72
CA ARG A 78 -3.68 -16.77 -9.08
C ARG A 78 -3.99 -16.89 -7.60
N LEU A 79 -3.92 -18.12 -7.11
CA LEU A 79 -4.20 -18.47 -5.72
C LEU A 79 -2.90 -18.55 -4.93
N ASP A 80 -2.96 -18.27 -3.63
CA ASP A 80 -1.92 -18.66 -2.70
C ASP A 80 -2.06 -20.12 -2.25
N VAL A 81 -1.22 -20.53 -1.30
CA VAL A 81 -1.22 -21.87 -0.73
C VAL A 81 -2.50 -22.24 0.01
N ASP A 82 -3.26 -21.24 0.46
CA ASP A 82 -4.53 -21.42 1.18
C ASP A 82 -5.74 -21.33 0.23
N GLY A 83 -5.50 -21.25 -1.09
CA GLY A 83 -6.54 -21.15 -2.11
C GLY A 83 -7.17 -19.77 -2.24
N ILE A 84 -6.59 -18.74 -1.62
CA ILE A 84 -7.09 -17.37 -1.67
C ILE A 84 -6.57 -16.67 -2.93
N VAL A 85 -7.46 -15.97 -3.65
CA VAL A 85 -7.07 -15.19 -4.83
C VAL A 85 -6.16 -14.04 -4.41
N ILE A 86 -4.88 -14.13 -4.78
CA ILE A 86 -3.87 -13.10 -4.50
C ILE A 86 -3.65 -12.16 -5.68
N LYS A 87 -3.90 -12.62 -6.91
CA LYS A 87 -3.81 -11.80 -8.11
C LYS A 87 -4.90 -12.15 -9.10
N CYS A 88 -5.35 -11.16 -9.87
CA CYS A 88 -6.32 -11.34 -10.95
C CYS A 88 -6.06 -10.32 -12.06
N LYS A 89 -6.78 -10.46 -13.18
CA LYS A 89 -6.78 -9.50 -14.28
C LYS A 89 -8.17 -8.93 -14.53
N MET A 90 -8.23 -7.74 -15.10
CA MET A 90 -9.43 -7.21 -15.74
C MET A 90 -9.26 -7.33 -17.24
N HIS A 91 -10.12 -8.12 -17.89
CA HIS A 91 -10.09 -8.30 -19.34
C HIS A 91 -10.35 -6.97 -20.07
N ASP A 92 -9.73 -6.76 -21.23
CA ASP A 92 -9.77 -5.50 -21.99
C ASP A 92 -11.17 -4.92 -22.22
N LEU A 93 -12.16 -5.73 -22.59
CA LEU A 93 -13.56 -5.28 -22.74
C LEU A 93 -14.19 -4.77 -21.42
N ILE A 94 -13.78 -5.32 -20.28
CA ILE A 94 -14.22 -4.88 -18.95
C ILE A 94 -13.47 -3.60 -18.58
N HIS A 95 -12.19 -3.51 -18.92
CA HIS A 95 -11.39 -2.30 -18.79
C HIS A 95 -11.98 -1.13 -19.59
N ASP A 96 -12.34 -1.34 -20.86
CA ASP A 96 -13.03 -0.35 -21.70
C ASP A 96 -14.38 0.09 -21.12
N LEU A 97 -15.06 -0.80 -20.40
CA LEU A 97 -16.27 -0.43 -19.65
C LEU A 97 -15.91 0.44 -18.45
N ALA A 98 -14.93 0.04 -17.65
CA ALA A 98 -14.46 0.79 -16.48
C ALA A 98 -14.01 2.21 -16.87
N GLU A 99 -13.32 2.36 -18.00
CA GLU A 99 -12.89 3.67 -18.53
C GLU A 99 -14.10 4.54 -18.90
N ARG A 100 -15.09 4.00 -19.60
CA ARG A 100 -16.28 4.76 -20.01
C ARG A 100 -17.17 5.19 -18.85
N VAL A 101 -17.17 4.44 -17.74
CA VAL A 101 -17.92 4.79 -16.53
C VAL A 101 -17.05 5.51 -15.49
N SER A 102 -15.78 5.77 -15.80
CA SER A 102 -14.87 6.48 -14.91
C SER A 102 -15.10 7.98 -15.01
N GLU A 103 -15.57 8.56 -13.91
CA GLU A 103 -15.60 10.00 -13.69
C GLU A 103 -14.36 10.48 -12.91
N THR A 104 -13.41 9.58 -12.63
CA THR A 104 -12.36 9.81 -11.63
C THR A 104 -11.06 10.35 -12.20
N GLY A 105 -10.51 11.37 -11.53
CA GLY A 105 -9.19 11.95 -11.83
C GLY A 105 -8.04 11.06 -11.37
N SER A 106 -7.80 9.96 -12.10
CA SER A 106 -6.65 9.07 -11.98
C SER A 106 -5.83 9.10 -13.27
N MET A 107 -4.49 9.07 -13.17
CA MET A 107 -3.62 9.06 -14.35
C MET A 107 -2.46 8.08 -14.15
N MET A 108 -2.29 7.17 -15.10
CA MET A 108 -1.12 6.29 -15.23
C MET A 108 -0.25 6.76 -16.41
N ARG A 109 1.07 6.82 -16.23
CA ARG A 109 2.03 7.32 -17.24
C ARG A 109 3.25 6.41 -17.34
N ASP A 110 3.50 5.90 -18.53
CA ASP A 110 4.68 5.09 -18.84
C ASP A 110 5.80 5.92 -19.45
N PHE A 111 7.04 5.60 -19.06
CA PHE A 111 8.26 5.99 -19.74
C PHE A 111 8.64 4.77 -20.59
N HIS A 112 8.36 4.81 -21.89
CA HIS A 112 8.94 3.88 -22.86
C HIS A 112 10.11 4.58 -23.54
N GLU A 113 11.20 3.84 -23.81
CA GLU A 113 12.45 4.31 -24.41
C GLU A 113 12.32 4.84 -25.85
N ASP A 114 11.14 4.72 -26.48
CA ASP A 114 10.90 5.06 -27.89
C ASP A 114 10.40 6.49 -28.15
N GLU A 115 10.22 7.35 -27.12
CA GLU A 115 9.96 8.78 -27.35
C GLU A 115 11.20 9.62 -27.06
N ASP A 116 11.80 10.10 -28.15
CA ASP A 116 12.94 11.02 -28.26
C ASP A 116 12.64 12.40 -27.62
N VAL A 117 12.38 12.46 -26.30
CA VAL A 117 12.08 13.70 -25.58
C VAL A 117 12.72 13.72 -24.20
N ALA A 118 13.77 14.54 -24.05
CA ALA A 118 14.54 14.80 -22.84
C ALA A 118 13.76 15.49 -21.68
N THR A 119 12.43 15.43 -21.65
CA THR A 119 11.58 16.17 -20.72
C THR A 119 10.80 15.22 -19.80
N PRO A 120 10.97 15.30 -18.46
CA PRO A 120 10.24 14.46 -17.51
C PRO A 120 8.71 14.56 -17.70
N ILE A 121 8.00 13.44 -17.81
CA ILE A 121 6.54 13.40 -18.10
C ILE A 121 5.69 14.11 -17.03
N ILE A 122 6.19 14.28 -15.80
CA ILE A 122 5.53 15.11 -14.77
C ILE A 122 5.37 16.56 -15.24
N GLU A 123 6.31 17.07 -16.03
CA GLU A 123 6.27 18.41 -16.64
C GLU A 123 5.19 18.52 -17.73
N ARG A 124 4.84 17.39 -18.37
CA ARG A 124 3.76 17.30 -19.36
C ARG A 124 2.36 17.32 -18.74
N ILE A 125 2.22 17.19 -17.41
CA ILE A 125 0.91 17.29 -16.75
C ILE A 125 0.52 18.78 -16.69
N PRO A 126 -0.59 19.20 -17.31
CA PRO A 126 -1.01 20.60 -17.27
C PRO A 126 -1.20 21.08 -15.83
N GLU A 127 -0.70 22.28 -15.51
CA GLU A 127 -0.84 22.87 -14.18
C GLU A 127 -2.30 22.92 -13.72
N GLY A 128 -3.22 23.26 -14.63
CA GLY A 128 -4.66 23.30 -14.38
C GLY A 128 -5.30 21.97 -13.93
N SER A 129 -4.70 20.83 -14.29
CA SER A 129 -5.19 19.49 -13.93
C SER A 129 -4.51 18.91 -12.69
N SER A 130 -3.27 19.34 -12.40
CA SER A 130 -2.45 18.80 -11.31
C SER A 130 -3.09 18.97 -9.91
N GLY A 131 -3.82 20.07 -9.70
CA GLY A 131 -4.49 20.35 -8.42
C GLY A 131 -5.71 19.46 -8.11
N LYS A 132 -6.25 18.74 -9.10
CA LYS A 132 -7.42 17.85 -8.94
C LYS A 132 -7.07 16.36 -8.97
N LEU A 133 -5.87 16.02 -9.45
CA LEU A 133 -5.42 14.65 -9.59
C LEU A 133 -5.32 13.94 -8.23
N ARG A 134 -5.96 12.77 -8.10
CA ARG A 134 -5.99 12.00 -6.85
C ARG A 134 -5.10 10.78 -6.86
N SER A 135 -4.76 10.24 -8.04
CA SER A 135 -3.82 9.14 -8.18
C SER A 135 -2.82 9.43 -9.28
N LEU A 136 -1.56 9.17 -8.99
CA LEU A 136 -0.47 9.28 -9.92
C LEU A 136 0.33 7.99 -9.87
N PHE A 137 0.29 7.25 -10.97
CA PHE A 137 1.12 6.07 -11.19
C PHE A 137 2.25 6.48 -12.14
N LEU A 138 3.49 6.34 -11.69
CA LEU A 138 4.67 6.73 -12.45
C LEU A 138 5.55 5.50 -12.69
N ASN A 139 5.73 5.17 -13.96
CA ASN A 139 7.05 4.71 -14.40
C ASN A 139 7.98 5.93 -14.31
N ALA A 140 9.25 5.84 -13.93
CA ALA A 140 10.16 7.00 -13.97
C ALA A 140 11.59 6.58 -13.65
N GLU A 141 12.55 7.21 -14.34
CA GLU A 141 13.98 7.11 -14.01
C GLU A 141 14.36 8.04 -12.85
N ALA A 142 13.62 9.14 -12.68
CA ALA A 142 13.83 10.12 -11.61
C ALA A 142 12.50 10.71 -11.11
N LEU A 143 12.44 11.09 -9.83
CA LEU A 143 11.29 11.77 -9.23
C LEU A 143 11.62 13.25 -8.99
N PRO A 144 11.18 14.18 -9.86
CA PRO A 144 11.49 15.61 -9.72
C PRO A 144 10.77 16.20 -8.49
N GLY A 145 11.50 16.33 -7.38
CA GLY A 145 10.96 16.77 -6.10
C GLY A 145 10.30 18.15 -6.13
N ASN A 146 10.78 19.06 -6.96
CA ASN A 146 10.21 20.40 -7.15
C ASN A 146 8.77 20.38 -7.70
N MET A 147 8.33 19.28 -8.30
CA MET A 147 7.02 19.16 -8.94
C MET A 147 5.95 18.52 -8.06
N LEU A 148 6.34 17.76 -7.03
CA LEU A 148 5.41 17.13 -6.09
C LEU A 148 4.42 18.13 -5.46
N PRO A 149 4.80 19.36 -5.06
CA PRO A 149 3.89 20.32 -4.43
C PRO A 149 2.71 20.75 -5.30
N ARG A 150 2.77 20.52 -6.62
CA ARG A 150 1.66 20.81 -7.55
C ARG A 150 0.45 19.90 -7.33
N PHE A 151 0.67 18.68 -6.83
CA PHE A 151 -0.38 17.66 -6.69
C PHE A 151 -1.10 17.74 -5.33
N LYS A 152 -1.69 18.90 -5.03
CA LYS A 152 -2.31 19.20 -3.72
C LYS A 152 -3.48 18.28 -3.33
N ALA A 153 -4.11 17.62 -4.30
CA ALA A 153 -5.20 16.67 -4.08
C ALA A 153 -4.78 15.19 -4.06
N LEU A 154 -3.48 14.90 -4.23
CA LEU A 154 -3.00 13.54 -4.41
C LEU A 154 -3.23 12.69 -3.16
N ARG A 155 -3.80 11.51 -3.37
CA ARG A 155 -4.04 10.48 -2.34
C ARG A 155 -3.18 9.25 -2.59
N VAL A 156 -2.86 8.96 -3.85
CA VAL A 156 -2.04 7.83 -4.27
C VAL A 156 -0.85 8.34 -5.08
N LEU A 157 0.35 8.00 -4.62
CA LEU A 157 1.57 8.06 -5.42
C LEU A 157 2.15 6.65 -5.46
N LYS A 158 2.24 6.08 -6.66
CA LYS A 158 2.79 4.74 -6.85
C LYS A 158 3.82 4.75 -7.97
N LEU A 159 5.04 4.37 -7.63
CA LEU A 159 6.13 4.16 -8.55
C LEU A 159 6.13 2.70 -9.01
N TYR A 160 6.32 2.46 -10.29
CA TYR A 160 6.50 1.13 -10.88
C TYR A 160 7.66 1.19 -11.86
N ASN A 161 8.42 0.10 -12.04
CA ASN A 161 9.63 0.09 -12.87
C ASN A 161 10.65 1.22 -12.55
N ALA A 162 10.69 1.68 -11.29
CA ALA A 162 11.47 2.83 -10.86
C ALA A 162 12.83 2.45 -10.26
N TYR A 163 13.51 1.49 -10.87
CA TYR A 163 14.73 0.88 -10.32
C TYR A 163 15.93 1.84 -10.32
N PHE A 164 15.89 2.92 -11.10
CA PHE A 164 16.91 3.98 -11.10
C PHE A 164 16.71 5.05 -10.02
N ILE A 165 15.57 5.05 -9.32
CA ILE A 165 15.31 6.05 -8.29
C ILE A 165 16.06 5.66 -7.02
N GLU A 166 17.04 6.48 -6.65
CA GLU A 166 17.92 6.29 -5.49
C GLU A 166 17.51 7.13 -4.28
N GLU A 167 16.66 8.14 -4.48
CA GLU A 167 16.18 9.00 -3.40
C GLU A 167 14.70 9.35 -3.53
N LEU A 168 14.03 9.47 -2.38
CA LEU A 168 12.72 10.11 -2.29
C LEU A 168 12.93 11.57 -1.85
N PRO A 169 12.47 12.56 -2.63
CA PRO A 169 12.73 13.96 -2.33
C PRO A 169 12.01 14.40 -1.05
N SER A 170 12.63 15.31 -0.31
CA SER A 170 12.09 15.81 0.96
C SER A 170 10.74 16.52 0.80
N SER A 171 10.49 17.13 -0.37
CA SER A 171 9.21 17.76 -0.74
C SER A 171 8.02 16.81 -0.77
N ILE A 172 8.22 15.49 -0.58
CA ILE A 172 7.12 14.54 -0.35
C ILE A 172 6.19 15.01 0.78
N GLU A 173 6.71 15.75 1.77
CA GLU A 173 5.90 16.29 2.85
C GLU A 173 4.78 17.21 2.39
N GLU A 174 4.88 17.82 1.21
CA GLU A 174 3.85 18.71 0.66
C GLU A 174 2.58 17.96 0.23
N LEU A 175 2.66 16.64 0.04
CA LEU A 175 1.52 15.79 -0.30
C LEU A 175 0.67 15.48 0.94
N LYS A 176 0.12 16.51 1.60
CA LYS A 176 -0.62 16.38 2.88
C LYS A 176 -1.85 15.47 2.82
N ARG A 177 -2.39 15.21 1.62
CA ARG A 177 -3.55 14.34 1.40
C ARG A 177 -3.17 12.90 1.03
N LEU A 178 -1.87 12.59 0.93
CA LEU A 178 -1.40 11.28 0.55
C LEU A 178 -1.84 10.23 1.58
N ARG A 179 -2.40 9.14 1.07
CA ARG A 179 -2.87 7.98 1.84
C ARG A 179 -2.16 6.69 1.41
N TYR A 180 -1.62 6.64 0.20
CA TYR A 180 -0.85 5.52 -0.32
C TYR A 180 0.44 6.04 -0.93
N LEU A 181 1.56 5.47 -0.48
CA LEU A 181 2.87 5.65 -1.07
C LEU A 181 3.45 4.29 -1.45
N GLY A 182 3.59 4.04 -2.75
CA GLY A 182 4.26 2.87 -3.30
C GLY A 182 5.58 3.25 -3.93
N ILE A 183 6.69 2.81 -3.34
CA ILE A 183 8.07 3.05 -3.81
C ILE A 183 8.87 1.74 -3.90
N SER A 184 8.16 0.60 -3.88
CA SER A 184 8.79 -0.73 -3.93
C SER A 184 9.57 -0.92 -5.22
N PHE A 185 10.62 -1.73 -5.17
CA PHE A 185 11.52 -1.99 -6.32
C PHE A 185 12.25 -0.74 -6.85
N THR A 186 12.48 0.24 -5.98
CA THR A 186 13.45 1.34 -6.20
C THR A 186 14.80 1.01 -5.56
N ASN A 187 15.84 1.79 -5.89
CA ASN A 187 17.16 1.70 -5.29
C ASN A 187 17.33 2.61 -4.06
N ILE A 188 16.22 3.15 -3.53
CA ILE A 188 16.23 4.05 -2.37
C ILE A 188 16.91 3.41 -1.16
N GLU A 189 17.97 4.05 -0.67
CA GLU A 189 18.73 3.60 0.50
C GLU A 189 18.17 4.12 1.82
N ARG A 190 17.62 5.34 1.80
CA ARG A 190 17.08 6.05 2.96
C ARG A 190 15.84 6.85 2.58
N LEU A 191 14.83 6.81 3.43
CA LEU A 191 13.69 7.74 3.30
C LEU A 191 14.01 9.06 4.00
N PRO A 192 13.56 10.21 3.45
CA PRO A 192 13.73 11.50 4.10
C PRO A 192 12.91 11.55 5.40
N ASN A 193 13.41 12.25 6.42
CA ASN A 193 12.68 12.48 7.69
C ASN A 193 11.31 13.14 7.47
N SER A 194 11.18 13.92 6.38
CA SER A 194 9.94 14.57 5.97
C SER A 194 8.79 13.59 5.68
N ILE A 195 9.07 12.29 5.49
CA ILE A 195 8.04 11.24 5.39
C ILE A 195 7.08 11.27 6.59
N GLY A 196 7.57 11.61 7.79
CA GLY A 196 6.74 11.69 8.99
C GLY A 196 5.71 12.82 8.98
N LYS A 197 5.74 13.72 7.98
CA LYS A 197 4.73 14.77 7.80
C LYS A 197 3.50 14.28 7.02
N LEU A 198 3.50 13.04 6.54
CA LEU A 198 2.39 12.42 5.83
C LEU A 198 1.38 11.80 6.80
N TYR A 199 0.82 12.58 7.72
CA TYR A 199 -0.02 12.08 8.81
C TYR A 199 -1.28 11.30 8.35
N ASN A 200 -1.71 11.48 7.10
CA ASN A 200 -2.84 10.78 6.50
C ASN A 200 -2.45 9.45 5.81
N LEU A 201 -1.16 9.09 5.79
CA LEU A 201 -0.68 7.90 5.12
C LEU A 201 -1.26 6.65 5.79
N GLN A 202 -1.92 5.81 4.99
CA GLN A 202 -2.53 4.54 5.40
C GLN A 202 -1.72 3.34 4.91
N THR A 203 -1.05 3.49 3.76
CA THR A 203 -0.25 2.42 3.15
C THR A 203 1.12 2.94 2.73
N LEU A 204 2.17 2.25 3.18
CA LEU A 204 3.55 2.43 2.74
C LEU A 204 4.08 1.12 2.16
N ARG A 205 4.28 1.07 0.85
CA ARG A 205 4.93 -0.07 0.17
C ARG A 205 6.35 0.29 -0.22
N ALA A 206 7.32 -0.11 0.59
CA ALA A 206 8.75 0.18 0.47
C ALA A 206 9.61 -1.09 0.46
N THR A 207 9.24 -2.07 -0.37
CA THR A 207 10.07 -3.27 -0.59
C THR A 207 11.25 -2.91 -1.49
N CYS A 208 12.24 -2.24 -0.90
CA CYS A 208 13.47 -1.72 -1.55
C CYS A 208 14.70 -2.43 -0.99
N ARG A 209 15.51 -3.06 -1.84
CA ARG A 209 16.62 -3.95 -1.40
C ARG A 209 17.70 -3.19 -0.61
N ASN A 210 17.87 -1.91 -0.93
CA ASN A 210 18.89 -1.05 -0.33
C ASN A 210 18.40 -0.33 0.92
N LEU A 211 17.08 -0.27 1.16
CA LEU A 211 16.52 0.41 2.34
C LEU A 211 16.80 -0.38 3.61
N LYS A 212 17.75 0.09 4.41
CA LYS A 212 18.20 -0.62 5.63
C LYS A 212 17.39 -0.26 6.88
N GLU A 213 16.92 0.97 6.99
CA GLU A 213 16.21 1.45 8.17
C GLU A 213 15.22 2.56 7.80
N PHE A 214 14.05 2.57 8.44
CA PHE A 214 13.10 3.68 8.37
C PHE A 214 13.58 4.87 9.21
N PRO A 215 13.33 6.13 8.82
CA PRO A 215 13.65 7.28 9.67
C PRO A 215 12.75 7.31 10.91
N LYS A 216 13.25 7.84 12.04
CA LYS A 216 12.48 7.92 13.31
C LYS A 216 11.13 8.61 13.15
N ASP A 217 11.05 9.59 12.25
CA ASP A 217 9.84 10.35 11.95
C ASP A 217 8.66 9.50 11.45
N VAL A 218 8.86 8.25 11.01
CA VAL A 218 7.73 7.37 10.67
C VAL A 218 6.81 7.11 11.87
N GLN A 219 7.28 7.31 13.11
CA GLN A 219 6.45 7.26 14.32
C GLN A 219 5.23 8.21 14.28
N ASN A 220 5.29 9.25 13.44
CA ASN A 220 4.23 10.24 13.28
C ASN A 220 3.10 9.75 12.37
N LEU A 221 3.28 8.63 11.66
CA LEU A 221 2.31 8.05 10.73
C LEU A 221 1.24 7.25 11.48
N ILE A 222 0.52 7.90 12.40
CA ILE A 222 -0.44 7.26 13.32
C ILE A 222 -1.64 6.61 12.62
N ASN A 223 -1.91 6.99 11.37
CA ASN A 223 -2.97 6.40 10.52
C ASN A 223 -2.46 5.25 9.64
N LEU A 224 -1.18 4.88 9.74
CA LEU A 224 -0.57 3.83 8.93
C LEU A 224 -1.15 2.47 9.30
N ARG A 225 -1.68 1.77 8.31
CA ARG A 225 -2.34 0.46 8.44
C ARG A 225 -1.53 -0.65 7.82
N HIS A 226 -0.84 -0.37 6.73
CA HIS A 226 -0.06 -1.37 6.01
C HIS A 226 1.35 -0.89 5.72
N VAL A 227 2.33 -1.70 6.12
CA VAL A 227 3.73 -1.52 5.72
C VAL A 227 4.20 -2.76 4.98
N TYR A 228 4.88 -2.56 3.86
CA TYR A 228 5.59 -3.61 3.14
C TYR A 228 7.05 -3.19 2.99
N CYS A 229 7.98 -4.05 3.39
CA CYS A 229 9.41 -3.83 3.31
C CYS A 229 10.14 -5.18 3.18
N TYR A 230 11.45 -5.14 2.92
CA TYR A 230 12.28 -6.33 3.02
C TYR A 230 12.42 -6.79 4.47
N GLU A 231 12.80 -8.06 4.64
CA GLU A 231 12.97 -8.71 5.96
C GLU A 231 14.04 -7.99 6.79
N GLU A 232 15.06 -7.45 6.13
CA GLU A 232 16.21 -6.79 6.74
C GLU A 232 15.98 -5.29 7.00
N THR A 233 14.87 -4.71 6.55
CA THR A 233 14.57 -3.29 6.77
C THR A 233 14.12 -3.08 8.22
N LYS A 234 14.88 -2.29 8.97
CA LYS A 234 14.65 -2.07 10.40
C LYS A 234 13.72 -0.88 10.66
N PHE A 235 12.96 -0.97 11.74
CA PHE A 235 12.38 0.19 12.41
C PHE A 235 13.31 0.65 13.52
N PRO A 236 13.56 1.97 13.69
CA PRO A 236 14.29 2.46 14.84
C PRO A 236 13.58 2.10 16.15
N ALA A 237 14.35 1.88 17.22
CA ALA A 237 13.80 1.63 18.54
C ALA A 237 12.85 2.75 19.01
N GLY A 238 11.71 2.38 19.60
CA GLY A 238 10.68 3.27 20.12
C GLY A 238 9.65 3.76 19.09
N VAL A 239 9.77 3.37 17.82
CA VAL A 239 8.91 3.82 16.73
C VAL A 239 7.67 2.95 16.57
N LEU A 240 7.81 1.63 16.62
CA LEU A 240 6.73 0.70 16.30
C LEU A 240 5.58 0.81 17.29
N GLY A 241 5.87 1.06 18.56
CA GLY A 241 4.85 1.22 19.60
C GLY A 241 3.88 2.38 19.35
N ARG A 242 4.23 3.33 18.48
CA ARG A 242 3.40 4.48 18.10
C ARG A 242 2.42 4.17 16.97
N LEU A 243 2.66 3.12 16.20
CA LEU A 243 1.92 2.76 14.99
C LEU A 243 0.72 1.85 15.30
N THR A 244 -0.10 2.24 16.25
CA THR A 244 -1.19 1.43 16.82
C THR A 244 -2.28 1.05 15.81
N SER A 245 -2.40 1.80 14.71
CA SER A 245 -3.30 1.54 13.60
C SER A 245 -2.81 0.46 12.62
N LEU A 246 -1.65 -0.15 12.85
CA LEU A 246 -1.15 -1.19 11.94
C LEU A 246 -2.04 -2.44 11.94
N ARG A 247 -2.43 -2.84 10.72
CA ARG A 247 -3.08 -4.12 10.41
C ARG A 247 -2.09 -5.11 9.82
N LYS A 248 -1.11 -4.66 9.05
CA LYS A 248 -0.12 -5.53 8.41
C LYS A 248 1.30 -5.02 8.63
N LEU A 249 2.11 -5.88 9.25
CA LEU A 249 3.54 -5.75 9.45
C LEU A 249 4.17 -7.10 9.10
N PRO A 250 4.73 -7.28 7.89
CA PRO A 250 5.16 -8.60 7.42
C PRO A 250 6.38 -9.12 8.18
N TYR A 251 7.31 -8.22 8.55
CA TYR A 251 8.56 -8.57 9.21
C TYR A 251 8.80 -7.64 10.41
N TYR A 252 9.34 -8.21 11.48
CA TYR A 252 9.90 -7.50 12.62
C TYR A 252 11.28 -8.08 12.93
N TYR A 253 12.30 -7.24 12.87
CA TYR A 253 13.69 -7.63 13.11
C TYR A 253 14.15 -7.14 14.49
N LYS A 254 14.57 -8.05 15.38
CA LYS A 254 15.21 -7.67 16.65
C LYS A 254 16.70 -7.38 16.41
N ASP A 255 17.18 -6.20 16.82
CA ASP A 255 18.59 -5.87 16.69
C ASP A 255 19.39 -6.42 17.89
N TYR A 256 20.23 -7.44 17.64
CA TYR A 256 21.11 -8.04 18.65
C TYR A 256 22.07 -7.04 19.31
N LYS A 257 22.40 -5.93 18.64
CA LYS A 257 23.32 -4.90 19.15
C LYS A 257 22.63 -3.98 20.15
N VAL A 258 21.30 -3.85 20.09
CA VAL A 258 20.57 -2.96 20.99
C VAL A 258 20.07 -3.76 22.18
N LYS A 259 20.65 -3.49 23.35
CA LYS A 259 20.16 -4.06 24.61
C LYS A 259 18.84 -3.35 24.96
N GLY A 260 17.69 -4.02 24.84
CA GLY A 260 16.43 -3.37 25.18
C GLY A 260 15.15 -4.18 25.05
N ARG A 261 14.07 -3.52 25.47
CA ARG A 261 12.66 -3.97 25.50
C ARG A 261 11.94 -3.72 24.17
N GLU A 262 12.65 -3.77 23.05
CA GLU A 262 12.12 -3.39 21.72
C GLU A 262 10.94 -4.26 21.29
N ILE A 263 10.98 -5.55 21.63
CA ILE A 263 9.87 -6.46 21.33
C ILE A 263 8.60 -6.09 22.11
N GLU A 264 8.72 -5.40 23.25
CA GLU A 264 7.58 -4.91 24.03
C GLU A 264 6.80 -3.82 23.28
N GLU A 265 7.38 -3.17 22.26
CA GLU A 265 6.65 -2.23 21.40
C GLU A 265 5.52 -2.91 20.63
N LEU A 266 5.67 -4.20 20.32
CA LEU A 266 4.61 -4.99 19.69
C LEU A 266 3.36 -5.06 20.56
N ALA A 267 3.47 -4.89 21.88
CA ALA A 267 2.33 -4.90 22.79
C ALA A 267 1.27 -3.84 22.44
N ALA A 268 1.68 -2.72 21.84
CA ALA A 268 0.78 -1.65 21.41
C ALA A 268 0.03 -1.99 20.12
N LEU A 269 0.55 -2.91 19.31
CA LEU A 269 0.04 -3.27 17.98
C LEU A 269 -1.12 -4.29 18.05
N ASN A 270 -2.24 -3.88 18.65
CA ASN A 270 -3.36 -4.77 18.98
C ASN A 270 -4.30 -5.07 17.80
N GLN A 271 -4.09 -4.41 16.68
CA GLN A 271 -4.94 -4.49 15.48
C GLN A 271 -4.28 -5.27 14.34
N LEU A 272 -3.07 -5.82 14.55
CA LEU A 272 -2.40 -6.66 13.55
C LEU A 272 -3.26 -7.87 13.18
N LYS A 273 -3.40 -8.11 11.88
CA LYS A 273 -4.06 -9.25 11.24
C LYS A 273 -3.07 -9.93 10.27
N GLY A 274 -3.35 -11.18 9.90
CA GLY A 274 -2.56 -11.90 8.91
C GLY A 274 -1.18 -12.37 9.41
N LYS A 275 -0.17 -12.36 8.53
CA LYS A 275 1.17 -12.91 8.81
C LYS A 275 2.15 -11.88 9.37
N LEU A 276 2.71 -12.17 10.53
CA LEU A 276 3.85 -11.48 11.14
C LEU A 276 5.00 -12.47 11.30
N ILE A 277 6.14 -12.15 10.69
CA ILE A 277 7.39 -12.89 10.87
C ILE A 277 8.27 -12.08 11.83
N ILE A 278 8.73 -12.73 12.91
CA ILE A 278 9.70 -12.14 13.86
C ILE A 278 11.05 -12.81 13.60
N CYS A 279 12.05 -12.02 13.23
CA CYS A 279 13.42 -12.45 12.98
C CYS A 279 14.29 -12.20 14.22
N ASN A 280 15.34 -13.00 14.39
CA ASN A 280 16.27 -12.99 15.53
C ASN A 280 15.58 -13.17 16.89
N LEU A 281 14.63 -14.10 16.94
CA LEU A 281 13.92 -14.38 18.19
C LEU A 281 14.82 -15.12 19.20
N GLU A 282 15.86 -15.79 18.72
CA GLU A 282 16.94 -16.37 19.53
C GLU A 282 17.63 -15.35 20.45
N ASP A 283 17.56 -14.06 20.11
CA ASP A 283 18.08 -12.98 20.95
C ASP A 283 17.08 -12.48 22.01
N VAL A 284 15.89 -13.08 22.11
CA VAL A 284 14.91 -12.83 23.19
C VAL A 284 15.35 -13.56 24.44
N ARG A 285 15.73 -12.79 25.46
CA ARG A 285 16.50 -13.30 26.61
C ARG A 285 15.69 -14.20 27.55
N ASN A 286 14.38 -14.01 27.62
CA ASN A 286 13.49 -14.78 28.50
C ASN A 286 12.01 -14.72 28.07
N GLY A 287 11.19 -15.60 28.66
CA GLY A 287 9.74 -15.64 28.42
C GLY A 287 8.98 -14.38 28.86
N ASP A 288 9.55 -13.59 29.78
CA ASP A 288 8.93 -12.34 30.26
C ASP A 288 8.87 -11.27 29.15
N GLU A 289 9.91 -11.15 28.32
CA GLU A 289 9.92 -10.24 27.15
C GLU A 289 8.81 -10.63 26.15
N ALA A 290 8.65 -11.93 25.86
CA ALA A 290 7.62 -12.43 24.95
C ALA A 290 6.19 -12.21 25.49
N SER A 291 6.00 -12.42 26.81
CA SER A 291 4.73 -12.19 27.49
C SER A 291 4.32 -10.72 27.43
N LYS A 292 5.26 -9.80 27.70
CA LYS A 292 5.01 -8.35 27.61
C LYS A 292 4.68 -7.87 26.20
N ALA A 293 5.28 -8.48 25.18
CA ALA A 293 4.95 -8.22 23.77
C ALA A 293 3.56 -8.74 23.34
N LYS A 294 2.84 -9.45 24.23
CA LYS A 294 1.51 -10.03 24.00
C LYS A 294 1.44 -10.95 22.78
N LEU A 295 2.49 -11.74 22.54
CA LEU A 295 2.59 -12.59 21.34
C LEU A 295 1.47 -13.64 21.28
N GLU A 296 1.05 -14.19 22.42
CA GLU A 296 -0.07 -15.15 22.50
C GLU A 296 -1.42 -14.55 22.09
N GLU A 297 -1.69 -13.28 22.45
CA GLU A 297 -2.92 -12.60 22.00
C GLU A 297 -2.91 -12.38 20.49
N LYS A 298 -1.74 -12.08 19.92
CA LYS A 298 -1.57 -11.87 18.48
C LYS A 298 -1.75 -13.16 17.70
N LYS A 299 -1.31 -14.30 18.24
CA LYS A 299 -1.55 -15.64 17.67
C LYS A 299 -3.02 -15.99 17.51
N LYS A 300 -3.87 -15.51 18.41
CA LYS A 300 -5.32 -15.77 18.34
C LYS A 300 -6.03 -14.92 17.27
N LYS A 301 -5.51 -13.74 16.95
CA LYS A 301 -6.13 -12.77 16.03
C LYS A 301 -5.59 -12.82 14.60
N ALA A 302 -4.33 -13.21 14.44
CA ALA A 302 -3.68 -13.37 13.16
C ALA A 302 -3.70 -14.85 12.79
N SER A 303 -4.33 -15.23 11.67
CA SER A 303 -4.40 -16.60 11.16
C SER A 303 -3.06 -17.18 10.67
N SER A 304 -1.93 -16.72 11.21
CA SER A 304 -0.62 -17.04 10.67
C SER A 304 0.27 -17.79 11.66
N ARG A 305 1.04 -18.71 11.07
CA ARG A 305 2.11 -19.50 11.68
C ARG A 305 3.18 -18.54 12.22
N ILE A 306 3.01 -18.14 13.47
CA ILE A 306 3.96 -17.38 14.25
C ILE A 306 5.16 -18.28 14.54
N LEU A 307 6.37 -17.71 14.42
CA LEU A 307 7.68 -18.34 14.59
C LEU A 307 8.19 -19.04 13.32
N SER A 308 8.82 -18.29 12.41
CA SER A 308 9.85 -18.87 11.55
C SER A 308 11.22 -18.56 12.16
N TRP A 309 11.88 -19.61 12.62
CA TRP A 309 13.26 -19.62 13.07
C TRP A 309 14.13 -19.51 11.82
N LYS A 310 14.87 -18.42 11.67
CA LYS A 310 16.01 -18.35 10.75
C LYS A 310 17.19 -17.87 11.58
N GLY A 311 17.93 -18.83 12.10
CA GLY A 311 19.31 -18.62 12.55
C GLY A 311 20.28 -18.73 11.39
#